data_AF-A0A9K3HZV2-F1
#
_entry.id   AF-A0A9K3HZV2-F1
#
_cell.length_a   1.000
_cell.length_b   1.000
_cell.length_c   1.000
_cell.angle_alpha   90.00
_cell.angle_beta   90.00
_cell.angle_gamma   90.00
#
_symmetry.space_group_name_H-M   'P 1'
#
loop_
_entity.id
_entity.type
_entity.pdbx_description
1 polymer ?
#
loop_
_entity_poly.entity_id
_entity_poly.type
_entity_poly.pdbx_seq_one_letter_code
_entity_poly.pdbx_strand_id
1 'polypeptide(L)'
;MKIQLYQTGRNLYTAKGEEHEASRNEFLECLKLLEGELGDKPYFGGETFGYVDVSLIPFYSWFQAYETFGNFNFEHEYPKLFAWVKRCIQNKESVSKTLPESPKVFAFVQHLRKRFGIED
;
A
#
# COMPACT_ATOMS: atom_id res chain seq x y z
N MET A 1 -12.92 -3.93 10.81
CA MET A 1 -11.77 -3.77 9.90
C MET A 1 -12.19 -3.97 8.43
N LYS A 2 -13.25 -3.29 7.97
CA LYS A 2 -13.73 -3.36 6.58
C LYS A 2 -13.69 -1.93 6.01
N ILE A 3 -13.08 -1.77 4.83
CA ILE A 3 -13.01 -0.54 3.99
C ILE A 3 -11.91 0.49 4.31
N GLN A 4 -11.41 0.62 5.54
CA GLN A 4 -10.49 1.72 5.91
C GLN A 4 -9.21 1.82 5.07
N LEU A 5 -8.35 0.78 5.00
CA LEU A 5 -7.06 0.86 4.27
C LEU A 5 -7.20 1.24 2.79
N TYR A 6 -8.21 0.68 2.10
CA TYR A 6 -8.45 0.98 0.68
C TYR A 6 -8.90 2.42 0.48
N GLN A 7 -9.85 2.87 1.30
CA GLN A 7 -10.40 4.22 1.20
C GLN A 7 -9.34 5.27 1.57
N THR A 8 -8.64 5.08 2.69
CA THR A 8 -7.62 6.01 3.16
C THR A 8 -6.42 6.05 2.23
N GLY A 9 -5.99 4.90 1.70
CA GLY A 9 -4.93 4.82 0.69
C GLY A 9 -5.31 5.51 -0.62
N ARG A 10 -6.56 5.36 -1.08
CA ARG A 10 -7.07 6.11 -2.25
C ARG A 10 -7.06 7.61 -1.99
N ASN A 11 -7.53 8.03 -0.82
CA ASN A 11 -7.60 9.44 -0.45
C ASN A 11 -6.24 10.13 -0.43
N LEU A 12 -5.13 9.40 -0.21
CA LEU A 12 -3.78 9.96 -0.31
C LEU A 12 -3.53 10.68 -1.65
N TYR A 13 -4.07 10.17 -2.76
CA TYR A 13 -3.86 10.78 -4.08
C TYR A 13 -5.12 11.43 -4.67
N THR A 14 -6.27 11.39 -4.00
CA THR A 14 -7.53 12.00 -4.49
C THR A 14 -8.09 13.11 -3.61
N ALA A 15 -7.81 13.13 -2.30
CA ALA A 15 -8.31 14.15 -1.38
C ALA A 15 -7.34 15.34 -1.26
N LYS A 16 -7.81 16.44 -0.67
CA LYS A 16 -7.03 17.64 -0.36
C LYS A 16 -7.41 18.17 1.03
N GLY A 17 -6.54 19.00 1.63
CA GLY A 17 -6.81 19.67 2.91
C GLY A 17 -7.04 18.69 4.06
N GLU A 18 -7.96 19.01 4.95
CA GLU A 18 -8.22 18.25 6.18
C GLU A 18 -8.60 16.78 5.92
N GLU A 19 -9.33 16.48 4.84
CA GLU A 19 -9.71 15.10 4.49
C GLU A 19 -8.47 14.27 4.12
N HIS A 20 -7.51 14.87 3.41
CA HIS A 20 -6.25 14.23 3.06
C HIS A 20 -5.44 13.93 4.32
N GLU A 21 -5.28 14.91 5.21
CA GLU A 21 -4.53 14.75 6.46
C GLU A 21 -5.13 13.67 7.36
N ALA A 22 -6.46 13.67 7.53
CA ALA A 22 -7.17 12.65 8.31
C ALA A 22 -6.97 11.25 7.71
N SER A 23 -7.15 11.11 6.40
CA SER A 23 -6.97 9.84 5.68
C SER A 23 -5.52 9.36 5.77
N ARG A 24 -4.55 10.28 5.66
CA ARG A 24 -3.12 9.97 5.80
C ARG A 24 -2.82 9.38 7.17
N ASN A 25 -3.26 10.04 8.23
CA ASN A 25 -2.99 9.56 9.59
C ASN A 25 -3.62 8.18 9.83
N GLU A 26 -4.86 7.98 9.37
CA GLU A 26 -5.54 6.68 9.49
C GLU A 26 -4.86 5.58 8.66
N PHE A 27 -4.37 5.90 7.46
CA PHE A 27 -3.61 4.96 6.63
C PHE A 27 -2.31 4.52 7.30
N LEU A 28 -1.56 5.46 7.87
CA LEU A 28 -0.30 5.15 8.57
C LEU A 28 -0.51 4.33 9.83
N GLU A 29 -1.58 4.59 10.59
CA GLU A 29 -1.97 3.74 11.73
C GLU A 29 -2.39 2.34 11.26
N CYS A 30 -3.08 2.20 10.12
CA CYS A 30 -3.38 0.89 9.54
C CYS A 30 -2.10 0.13 9.18
N LEU A 31 -1.11 0.78 8.56
CA LEU A 31 0.18 0.15 8.24
C LEU A 31 0.92 -0.30 9.51
N LYS A 32 0.89 0.53 10.57
CA LYS A 32 1.49 0.18 11.86
C LYS A 32 0.84 -1.03 12.51
N LEU A 33 -0.49 -1.11 12.45
CA LEU A 33 -1.23 -2.29 12.92
C LEU A 33 -0.86 -3.53 12.09
N LEU A 34 -0.79 -3.42 10.76
CA LEU A 34 -0.40 -4.52 9.88
C LEU A 34 1.04 -5.00 10.13
N GLU A 35 1.98 -4.08 10.35
CA GLU A 35 3.36 -4.38 10.72
C GLU A 35 3.42 -5.16 12.04
N GLY A 36 2.68 -4.71 13.06
CA GLY A 36 2.59 -5.37 14.36
C GLY A 36 1.94 -6.75 14.26
N GLU A 37 0.84 -6.86 13.51
CA GLU A 37 0.14 -8.12 13.28
C GLU A 37 0.95 -9.11 12.47
N LEU A 38 1.75 -8.66 11.48
CA LEU A 38 2.70 -9.53 10.79
C LEU A 38 3.72 -10.05 11.81
N GLY A 39 4.28 -9.16 12.63
CA GLY A 39 5.30 -9.51 13.61
C GLY A 39 6.50 -10.16 12.92
N ASP A 40 6.94 -11.31 13.42
CA ASP A 40 8.06 -12.05 12.83
C ASP A 40 7.61 -13.19 11.90
N LYS A 41 6.31 -13.28 11.58
CA LYS A 41 5.79 -14.28 10.67
C LYS A 41 6.28 -14.01 9.25
N PRO A 42 6.58 -15.06 8.44
CA PRO A 42 6.96 -14.86 7.05
C PRO A 42 5.78 -14.37 6.19
N TYR A 43 4.55 -14.73 6.56
CA TYR A 43 3.30 -14.32 5.92
C TYR A 43 2.22 -14.05 6.98
N PHE A 44 1.17 -13.32 6.63
CA PHE A 44 0.01 -13.16 7.52
C PHE A 44 -0.72 -14.47 7.77
N GLY A 45 -0.68 -15.42 6.82
CA GLY A 45 -1.12 -16.80 7.01
C GLY A 45 -0.21 -17.66 7.91
N GLY A 46 0.80 -17.09 8.56
CA GLY A 46 1.81 -17.82 9.32
C GLY A 46 2.93 -18.32 8.43
N GLU A 47 3.20 -19.62 8.45
CA GLU A 47 4.25 -20.26 7.65
C GLU A 47 3.94 -20.29 6.15
N THR A 48 2.68 -20.10 5.78
CA THR A 48 2.22 -20.16 4.39
C THR A 48 1.50 -18.89 3.98
N PHE A 49 1.61 -18.57 2.70
CA PHE A 49 0.89 -17.45 2.09
C PHE A 49 -0.61 -17.73 2.10
N GLY A 50 -1.36 -16.88 2.78
CA GLY A 50 -2.77 -17.09 3.09
C GLY A 50 -3.67 -15.97 2.61
N TYR A 51 -4.90 -15.96 3.14
CA TYR A 51 -5.97 -15.07 2.68
C TYR A 51 -5.64 -13.58 2.81
N VAL A 52 -5.07 -13.18 3.95
CA VAL A 52 -4.69 -11.78 4.20
C VAL A 52 -3.57 -11.37 3.25
N ASP A 53 -2.62 -12.27 2.96
CA ASP A 53 -1.53 -11.99 2.03
C ASP A 53 -2.06 -11.73 0.61
N VAL A 54 -2.97 -12.59 0.12
CA VAL A 54 -3.66 -12.41 -1.17
C VAL A 54 -4.41 -11.07 -1.23
N SER A 55 -5.05 -10.69 -0.13
CA SER A 55 -5.86 -9.48 -0.06
C SER A 55 -5.03 -8.20 -0.02
N LEU A 56 -3.83 -8.26 0.60
CA LEU A 56 -3.00 -7.08 0.85
C LEU A 56 -1.91 -6.87 -0.22
N ILE A 57 -1.34 -7.94 -0.79
CA ILE A 57 -0.21 -7.81 -1.72
C ILE A 57 -0.50 -6.94 -2.96
N PRO A 58 -1.73 -6.87 -3.52
CA PRO A 58 -2.01 -6.00 -4.67
C PRO A 58 -1.84 -4.51 -4.39
N PHE A 59 -1.92 -4.09 -3.13
CA PHE A 59 -1.70 -2.70 -2.75
C PHE A 59 -0.24 -2.27 -2.98
N TYR A 60 0.72 -3.20 -2.95
CA TYR A 60 2.13 -2.88 -3.15
C TYR A 60 2.40 -2.09 -4.44
N SER A 61 1.72 -2.46 -5.53
CA SER A 61 1.86 -1.75 -6.82
C SER A 61 1.46 -0.27 -6.75
N TRP A 62 0.76 0.18 -5.71
CA TRP A 62 0.33 1.57 -5.52
C TRP A 62 1.24 2.34 -4.57
N PHE A 63 2.22 1.70 -3.92
CA PHE A 63 2.99 2.34 -2.85
C PHE A 63 3.79 3.55 -3.32
N GLN A 64 4.30 3.59 -4.55
CA GLN A 64 4.97 4.79 -5.04
C GLN A 64 4.02 6.00 -5.05
N ALA A 65 2.74 5.81 -5.38
CA ALA A 65 1.74 6.87 -5.27
C ALA A 65 1.44 7.21 -3.81
N TYR A 66 1.29 6.20 -2.95
CA TYR A 66 1.04 6.43 -1.52
C TYR A 66 2.19 7.19 -0.86
N GLU A 67 3.45 6.82 -1.08
CA GLU A 67 4.62 7.51 -0.54
C GLU A 67 4.72 8.94 -1.07
N THR A 68 4.49 9.14 -2.38
CA THR A 68 4.57 10.48 -3.00
C THR A 68 3.50 11.42 -2.46
N PHE A 69 2.23 11.01 -2.47
CA PHE A 69 1.13 11.90 -2.10
C PHE A 69 0.78 11.86 -0.61
N GLY A 70 1.19 10.79 0.09
CA GLY A 70 1.08 10.65 1.53
C GLY A 70 2.33 11.10 2.29
N ASN A 71 3.42 11.49 1.61
CA ASN A 71 4.65 11.99 2.21
C ASN A 71 5.15 11.13 3.40
N PHE A 72 5.50 9.88 3.10
CA PHE A 72 6.08 8.92 4.04
C PHE A 72 7.03 7.98 3.28
N ASN A 73 7.89 7.26 4.00
CA ASN A 73 8.81 6.28 3.40
C ASN A 73 8.48 4.87 3.91
N PHE A 74 7.93 4.04 3.03
CA PHE A 74 7.42 2.73 3.42
C PHE A 74 8.52 1.77 3.87
N GLU A 75 9.64 1.71 3.14
CA GLU A 75 10.76 0.82 3.48
C GLU A 75 11.38 1.17 4.82
N HIS A 76 11.52 2.46 5.12
CA HIS A 76 12.13 2.94 6.36
C HIS A 76 11.18 2.83 7.56
N GLU A 77 9.90 3.19 7.39
CA GLU A 77 8.94 3.22 8.50
C GLU A 77 8.32 1.86 8.80
N TYR A 78 8.23 0.98 7.80
CA TYR A 78 7.56 -0.32 7.86
C TYR A 78 8.43 -1.46 7.29
N PRO A 79 9.64 -1.67 7.85
CA PRO A 79 10.63 -2.58 7.28
C PRO A 79 10.18 -4.04 7.25
N LYS A 80 9.33 -4.49 8.20
CA LYS A 80 8.83 -5.87 8.22
C LYS A 80 7.81 -6.10 7.12
N LEU A 81 6.86 -5.17 6.94
CA LEU A 81 5.94 -5.23 5.80
C LEU A 81 6.69 -5.18 4.48
N PHE A 82 7.71 -4.33 4.36
CA PHE A 82 8.51 -4.26 3.15
C PHE A 82 9.27 -5.57 2.87
N ALA A 83 9.84 -6.21 3.89
CA ALA A 83 10.44 -7.54 3.76
C ALA A 83 9.41 -8.61 3.35
N TRP A 84 8.20 -8.56 3.90
CA TRP A 84 7.09 -9.43 3.51
C TRP A 84 6.71 -9.25 2.03
N VAL A 85 6.62 -8.02 1.53
CA VAL A 85 6.38 -7.75 0.10
C VAL A 85 7.45 -8.40 -0.77
N LYS A 86 8.73 -8.16 -0.46
CA LYS A 86 9.85 -8.75 -1.21
C LYS A 86 9.74 -10.28 -1.26
N ARG A 87 9.42 -10.90 -0.11
CA ARG A 87 9.22 -12.34 0.00
C ARG A 87 8.06 -12.82 -0.87
N CYS A 88 6.93 -12.11 -0.88
CA CYS A 88 5.77 -12.46 -1.71
C CYS A 88 6.12 -12.43 -3.20
N ILE A 89 6.80 -11.38 -3.67
CA ILE A 89 7.19 -11.25 -5.08
C ILE A 89 8.21 -12.33 -5.48
N GLN A 90 9.19 -12.60 -4.62
CA GLN A 90 10.24 -13.58 -4.89
C GLN A 90 9.72 -15.02 -4.89
N ASN A 91 8.84 -15.36 -3.95
CA ASN A 91 8.46 -16.76 -3.69
C ASN A 91 7.11 -17.16 -4.29
N LYS A 92 6.33 -16.21 -4.85
CA LYS A 92 5.01 -16.49 -5.44
C LYS A 92 4.96 -16.00 -6.88
N GLU A 93 5.10 -16.94 -7.80
CA GLU A 93 5.00 -16.69 -9.24
C GLU A 93 3.66 -16.03 -9.63
N SER A 94 2.55 -16.39 -8.96
CA SER A 94 1.26 -15.76 -9.18
C SER A 94 1.25 -14.27 -8.83
N VAL A 95 2.02 -13.86 -7.81
CA VAL A 95 2.16 -12.45 -7.43
C VAL A 95 3.01 -11.72 -8.46
N SER A 96 4.20 -12.23 -8.77
CA SER A 96 5.13 -11.56 -9.69
C SER A 96 4.60 -11.43 -11.12
N LYS A 97 3.76 -12.36 -11.58
CA LYS A 97 3.13 -12.29 -12.92
C LYS A 97 1.89 -11.40 -12.99
N THR A 98 1.21 -11.17 -11.87
CA THR A 98 -0.10 -10.47 -11.86
C THR A 98 0.03 -9.00 -11.52
N LEU A 99 0.98 -8.64 -10.66
CA LEU A 99 1.09 -7.27 -10.16
C LEU A 99 1.72 -6.34 -11.20
N PRO A 100 1.09 -5.18 -11.50
CA PRO A 100 1.73 -4.17 -12.31
C PRO A 100 2.92 -3.56 -11.57
N GLU A 101 3.91 -3.11 -12.32
CA GLU A 101 5.05 -2.38 -11.79
C GLU A 101 4.60 -1.05 -11.17
N SER A 102 5.14 -0.72 -9.99
CA SER A 102 4.78 0.49 -9.24
C SER A 102 4.89 1.79 -10.07
N PRO A 103 5.93 2.00 -10.91
CA PRO A 103 6.01 3.19 -11.76
C PRO A 103 4.86 3.33 -12.78
N LYS A 104 4.32 2.21 -13.29
CA LYS A 104 3.19 2.26 -14.24
C LYS A 104 1.91 2.68 -13.54
N VAL A 105 1.68 2.17 -12.33
CA VAL A 105 0.53 2.57 -11.50
C VAL A 105 0.68 4.03 -11.07
N PHE A 106 1.88 4.47 -10.70
CA PHE A 106 2.14 5.86 -10.37
C PHE A 106 1.83 6.81 -11.53
N ALA A 107 2.30 6.50 -12.75
CA ALA A 107 1.97 7.29 -13.94
C ALA A 107 0.46 7.32 -14.21
N PHE A 108 -0.24 6.20 -14.00
CA PHE A 108 -1.70 6.14 -14.07
C PHE A 108 -2.36 7.06 -13.04
N VAL A 109 -1.91 7.05 -11.78
CA VAL A 109 -2.41 7.94 -10.72
C VAL A 109 -2.19 9.42 -11.08
N GLN A 110 -1.01 9.78 -11.59
CA GLN A 110 -0.73 11.15 -12.06
C GLN A 110 -1.70 11.57 -13.17
N HIS A 111 -1.95 10.68 -14.14
CA HIS A 111 -2.94 10.93 -15.20
C HIS A 111 -4.35 11.13 -14.63
N LEU A 112 -4.77 10.32 -13.65
CA LEU A 112 -6.07 10.48 -12.99
C LEU A 112 -6.18 11.84 -12.28
N ARG A 113 -5.17 12.22 -11.50
CA ARG A 113 -5.14 13.50 -10.78
C ARG A 113 -5.31 14.68 -11.74
N LYS A 114 -4.57 14.67 -12.86
CA LYS A 114 -4.72 15.66 -13.92
C LYS A 114 -6.12 15.68 -14.52
N ARG A 115 -6.65 14.51 -14.86
CA ARG A 115 -8.00 14.39 -15.47
C ARG A 115 -9.10 14.93 -14.56
N PHE A 116 -8.95 14.80 -13.25
CA PHE A 116 -9.96 15.24 -12.27
C PHE A 116 -9.65 16.61 -11.64
N GLY A 117 -8.62 17.33 -12.10
CA GLY A 117 -8.28 18.65 -11.55
C GLY A 117 -7.79 18.61 -10.10
N ILE A 118 -7.17 17.50 -9.69
CA ILE A 118 -6.61 17.26 -8.35
C ILE A 118 -5.11 17.59 -8.31
N GLU A 119 -4.58 18.24 -9.35
CA GLU A 119 -3.20 18.75 -9.36
C GLU A 119 -2.98 19.73 -8.21
N ASP A 120 -1.77 19.74 -7.65
CA ASP A 120 -1.40 20.55 -6.49
C ASP A 120 -1.39 22.06 -6.78
#